data_AF-A0A7U9RBL7-F1
#
_entry.id   AF-A0A7U9RBL7-F1
#
_cell.length_a   1.000
_cell.length_b   1.000
_cell.length_c   1.000
_cell.angle_alpha   90.00
_cell.angle_beta   90.00
_cell.angle_gamma   90.00
#
_symmetry.space_group_name_H-M   'P 1'
#
loop_
_entity.id
_entity.type
_entity.pdbx_description
1 polymer ?
#
loop_
_entity_poly.entity_id
_entity_poly.type
_entity_poly.pdbx_seq_one_letter_code
_entity_poly.pdbx_strand_id
1 'polypeptide(L)'
;MIQNETKSPEILKAERQVEQAKARLAEAKRKESAKKRSDENKHKYMMGGIVHKYFPECYGFDEHELNRILAAAIKSEQCQRIIEIVKRESAGNAGNETHISTKLWEKSK
;
A
#
# COMPACT_ATOMS: atom_id res chain seq x y z
N MET A 1 -54.69 -10.68 2.26
CA MET A 1 -53.84 -9.74 1.51
C MET A 1 -53.39 -8.67 2.49
N ILE A 2 -52.09 -8.60 2.77
CA ILE A 2 -51.55 -7.79 3.88
C ILE A 2 -51.62 -6.30 3.49
N GLN A 3 -52.17 -5.51 4.42
CA GLN A 3 -52.45 -4.09 4.29
C GLN A 3 -51.18 -3.31 3.92
N ASN A 4 -51.18 -2.72 2.72
CA ASN A 4 -50.16 -1.77 2.30
C ASN A 4 -50.55 -0.41 2.91
N GLU A 5 -50.25 -0.23 4.20
CA GLU A 5 -50.33 1.08 4.85
C GLU A 5 -49.49 2.05 4.02
N THR A 6 -50.15 3.06 3.47
CA THR A 6 -49.57 4.14 2.70
C THR A 6 -48.54 4.87 3.55
N LYS A 7 -47.27 4.45 3.45
CA LYS A 7 -46.15 5.14 4.09
C LYS A 7 -46.23 6.63 3.73
N SER A 8 -46.20 7.50 4.74
CA SER A 8 -46.19 8.95 4.54
C SER A 8 -45.07 9.32 3.55
N PRO A 9 -45.28 10.26 2.62
CA PRO A 9 -44.28 10.70 1.65
C PRO A 9 -42.94 11.09 2.28
N GLU A 10 -42.97 11.54 3.54
CA GLU A 10 -41.79 11.86 4.34
C GLU A 10 -40.97 10.61 4.71
N ILE A 11 -41.63 9.51 5.07
CA ILE A 11 -40.99 8.23 5.39
C ILE A 11 -40.35 7.63 4.13
N LEU A 12 -41.05 7.68 3.00
CA LEU A 12 -40.53 7.25 1.69
C LEU A 12 -39.29 8.06 1.27
N LYS A 13 -39.28 9.36 1.55
CA LYS A 13 -38.12 10.23 1.29
C LYS A 13 -36.95 9.91 2.23
N ALA A 14 -37.21 9.63 3.50
CA ALA A 14 -36.20 9.23 4.48
C ALA A 14 -35.58 7.86 4.15
N GLU A 15 -36.38 6.87 3.75
CA GLU A 15 -35.91 5.54 3.34
C GLU A 15 -34.96 5.62 2.14
N ARG A 16 -35.30 6.42 1.11
CA ARG A 16 -34.41 6.63 -0.04
C ARG A 16 -33.08 7.27 0.34
N GLN A 17 -33.08 8.21 1.29
CA GLN A 17 -31.84 8.85 1.75
C GLN A 17 -30.93 7.86 2.49
N VAL A 18 -31.52 6.99 3.33
CA VAL A 18 -30.78 5.94 4.02
C VAL A 18 -30.20 4.93 3.03
N GLU A 19 -30.97 4.54 2.02
CA GLU A 19 -30.52 3.62 0.97
C GLU A 19 -29.38 4.22 0.14
N GLN A 20 -29.50 5.50 -0.25
CA GLN A 20 -28.44 6.21 -0.96
C GLN A 20 -27.18 6.37 -0.09
N ALA A 21 -27.33 6.67 1.20
CA ALA A 21 -26.20 6.75 2.13
C ALA A 21 -25.49 5.41 2.30
N LYS A 22 -26.25 4.30 2.41
CA LYS A 22 -25.69 2.94 2.43
C LYS A 22 -24.96 2.59 1.13
N ALA A 23 -25.50 2.98 -0.02
CA ALA A 23 -24.86 2.78 -1.32
C ALA A 23 -23.53 3.54 -1.43
N ARG A 24 -23.50 4.81 -0.99
CA ARG A 24 -22.26 5.62 -0.93
C ARG A 24 -21.21 5.00 0.00
N LEU A 25 -21.62 4.49 1.15
CA LEU A 25 -20.72 3.81 2.09
C LEU A 25 -20.14 2.52 1.48
N ALA A 26 -20.96 1.73 0.80
CA ALA A 26 -20.51 0.51 0.12
C ALA A 26 -19.53 0.83 -1.02
N GLU A 27 -19.79 1.89 -1.79
CA GLU A 27 -18.88 2.37 -2.84
C GLU A 27 -17.55 2.86 -2.27
N ALA A 28 -17.56 3.62 -1.16
CA ALA A 28 -16.35 4.07 -0.48
C ALA A 28 -15.49 2.88 -0.01
N LYS A 29 -16.10 1.87 0.61
CA LYS A 29 -15.41 0.62 1.01
C LYS A 29 -14.83 -0.14 -0.19
N ARG A 30 -15.54 -0.17 -1.32
CA ARG A 30 -15.02 -0.78 -2.57
C ARG A 30 -13.81 -0.02 -3.11
N LYS A 31 -13.84 1.32 -3.09
CA LYS A 31 -12.71 2.15 -3.54
C LYS A 31 -11.49 1.98 -2.63
N GLU A 32 -11.69 1.95 -1.32
CA GLU A 32 -10.62 1.74 -0.35
C GLU A 32 -9.96 0.36 -0.52
N SER A 33 -10.76 -0.71 -0.64
CA SER A 33 -10.23 -2.05 -0.88
C SER A 33 -9.55 -2.19 -2.24
N ALA A 34 -10.04 -1.51 -3.28
CA ALA A 34 -9.38 -1.47 -4.59
C ALA A 34 -8.03 -0.75 -4.53
N LYS A 35 -7.96 0.37 -3.80
CA LYS A 35 -6.70 1.09 -3.58
C LYS A 35 -5.69 0.22 -2.84
N LYS A 36 -6.10 -0.43 -1.75
CA LYS A 36 -5.25 -1.35 -1.00
C LYS A 36 -4.67 -2.47 -1.88
N ARG A 37 -5.52 -3.10 -2.71
CA ARG A 37 -5.07 -4.14 -3.66
C ARG A 37 -4.10 -3.59 -4.71
N SER A 38 -4.32 -2.37 -5.20
CA SER A 38 -3.43 -1.70 -6.15
C SER A 38 -2.05 -1.45 -5.54
N ASP A 39 -2.01 -0.93 -4.32
CA ASP A 39 -0.76 -0.63 -3.62
C ASP A 39 0.02 -1.91 -3.31
N GLU A 40 -0.65 -2.96 -2.84
CA GLU A 40 -0.05 -4.28 -2.62
C GLU A 40 0.53 -4.88 -3.91
N ASN A 41 -0.22 -4.82 -5.02
CA ASN A 41 0.26 -5.34 -6.31
C ASN A 41 1.46 -4.56 -6.83
N LYS A 42 1.47 -3.22 -6.68
CA LYS A 42 2.61 -2.39 -7.07
C LYS A 42 3.89 -2.84 -6.36
N HIS A 43 3.83 -3.09 -5.05
CA HIS A 43 4.99 -3.58 -4.30
C HIS A 43 5.41 -4.98 -4.76
N LYS A 44 4.45 -5.89 -5.03
CA LYS A 44 4.77 -7.23 -5.55
C LYS A 44 5.51 -7.18 -6.88
N TYR A 45 5.05 -6.37 -7.85
CA TYR A 45 5.73 -6.22 -9.13
C TYR A 45 7.12 -5.61 -9.01
N MET A 46 7.27 -4.60 -8.14
CA MET A 46 8.57 -3.98 -7.86
C MET A 46 9.56 -5.01 -7.29
N MET A 47 9.14 -5.78 -6.28
CA MET A 47 9.99 -6.80 -5.65
C MET A 47 10.36 -7.91 -6.64
N GLY A 48 9.39 -8.42 -7.40
CA GLY A 48 9.65 -9.45 -8.43
C GLY A 48 10.62 -8.98 -9.51
N GLY A 49 10.49 -7.73 -9.98
CA GLY A 49 11.39 -7.15 -10.97
C GLY A 49 12.83 -7.01 -10.46
N ILE A 50 13.01 -6.62 -9.20
CA ILE A 50 14.35 -6.52 -8.58
C ILE A 50 14.98 -7.91 -8.42
N VAL A 51 14.21 -8.90 -7.95
CA VAL A 51 14.71 -10.27 -7.84
C VAL A 51 15.15 -10.80 -9.21
N HIS A 52 14.33 -10.67 -10.25
CA HIS A 52 14.70 -11.12 -11.59
C HIS A 52 15.95 -10.42 -12.15
N LYS A 53 16.13 -9.12 -11.85
CA LYS A 53 17.30 -8.35 -12.31
C LYS A 53 18.63 -8.89 -11.78
N TYR A 54 18.68 -9.32 -10.52
CA TYR A 54 19.91 -9.80 -9.88
C TYR A 54 19.98 -11.33 -9.76
N PHE A 55 18.85 -12.01 -9.95
CA PHE A 55 18.73 -13.46 -9.92
C PHE A 55 17.85 -13.95 -11.09
N PRO A 56 18.37 -13.93 -12.33
CA PRO A 56 17.58 -14.25 -13.53
C PRO A 56 17.08 -15.70 -13.58
N GLU A 57 17.79 -16.61 -12.90
CA GLU A 57 17.44 -18.03 -12.79
C GLU A 57 16.29 -18.30 -11.81
N CYS A 58 15.73 -17.27 -11.16
CA CYS A 58 14.67 -17.41 -10.15
C CYS A 58 13.42 -18.17 -10.64
N TYR A 59 13.14 -18.15 -11.95
CA TYR A 59 12.00 -18.86 -12.54
C TYR A 59 12.20 -20.38 -12.66
N GLY A 60 13.42 -20.87 -12.47
CA GLY A 60 13.73 -22.31 -12.47
C GLY A 60 13.44 -23.00 -11.14
N PHE A 61 13.08 -22.24 -10.10
CA PHE A 61 12.85 -22.75 -8.74
C PHE A 61 11.38 -22.67 -8.38
N ASP A 62 10.91 -23.64 -7.60
CA ASP A 62 9.59 -23.54 -6.99
C ASP A 62 9.55 -22.52 -5.84
N GLU A 63 8.35 -22.25 -5.31
CA GLU A 63 8.18 -21.29 -4.22
C GLU A 63 8.99 -21.67 -2.97
N HIS A 64 9.07 -22.96 -2.63
CA HIS A 64 9.76 -23.41 -1.43
C HIS A 64 11.28 -23.29 -1.58
N GLU A 65 11.82 -23.66 -2.74
CA GLU A 65 13.23 -23.52 -3.09
C GLU A 65 13.64 -22.05 -3.12
N LEU A 66 12.86 -21.20 -3.78
CA LEU A 66 13.13 -19.77 -3.86
C LEU A 66 13.09 -19.13 -2.46
N ASN A 67 12.13 -19.53 -1.61
CA ASN A 67 12.06 -19.08 -0.22
C ASN A 67 13.32 -19.47 0.58
N ARG A 68 13.84 -20.69 0.40
CA ARG A 68 15.08 -21.12 1.05
C ARG A 68 16.29 -20.30 0.59
N ILE A 69 16.41 -20.06 -0.71
CA ILE A 69 17.50 -19.27 -1.30
C ILE A 69 17.45 -17.82 -0.78
N LEU A 70 16.30 -17.17 -0.88
CA LEU A 70 16.12 -15.78 -0.44
C LEU A 70 16.32 -15.63 1.06
N ALA A 71 15.82 -16.57 1.87
CA ALA A 71 16.03 -16.54 3.32
C ALA A 71 17.52 -16.65 3.67
N ALA A 72 18.27 -17.53 3.01
CA ALA A 72 19.71 -17.65 3.21
C ALA A 72 20.46 -16.39 2.76
N ALA A 73 20.13 -15.85 1.58
CA ALA A 73 20.74 -14.64 1.04
C ALA A 73 20.51 -13.43 1.96
N ILE A 74 19.27 -13.20 2.40
CA ILE A 74 18.91 -12.07 3.27
C ILE A 74 19.57 -12.22 4.65
N LYS A 75 19.61 -13.43 5.22
CA LYS A 75 20.24 -13.68 6.52
C LYS A 75 21.76 -13.69 6.48
N SER A 76 22.36 -13.69 5.28
CA SER A 76 23.82 -13.61 5.16
C SER A 76 24.35 -12.33 5.80
N GLU A 77 25.50 -12.41 6.46
CA GLU A 77 26.10 -11.24 7.11
C GLU A 77 26.39 -10.11 6.12
N GLN A 78 26.76 -10.46 4.89
CA GLN A 78 27.00 -9.48 3.83
C GLN A 78 25.74 -8.68 3.52
N CYS A 79 24.59 -9.35 3.35
CA CYS A 79 23.33 -8.68 3.09
C CYS A 79 22.89 -7.84 4.29
N GLN A 80 23.01 -8.35 5.51
CA GLN A 80 22.68 -7.60 6.73
C GLN A 80 23.52 -6.33 6.89
N ARG A 81 24.84 -6.39 6.64
CA ARG A 81 25.70 -5.20 6.67
C ARG A 81 25.29 -4.14 5.65
N ILE A 82 24.97 -4.55 4.42
CA ILE A 82 24.49 -3.62 3.38
C ILE A 82 23.14 -3.01 3.78
N ILE A 83 22.22 -3.80 4.36
CA ILE A 83 20.94 -3.31 4.88
C ILE A 83 21.17 -2.21 5.94
N GLU A 84 22.12 -2.41 6.85
CA GLU A 84 22.45 -1.41 7.88
C GLU A 84 23.02 -0.12 7.28
N ILE A 85 23.92 -0.23 6.28
CA ILE A 85 24.47 0.92 5.57
C ILE A 85 23.35 1.72 4.90
N VAL A 86 22.49 1.05 4.12
CA VAL A 86 21.37 1.71 3.42
C VAL A 86 20.39 2.34 4.40
N LYS A 87 20.10 1.70 5.54
CA LYS A 87 19.26 2.29 6.60
C LYS A 87 19.88 3.56 7.17
N ARG A 88 21.20 3.57 7.41
CA ARG A 88 21.92 4.74 7.93
C ARG A 88 21.94 5.88 6.91
N GLU A 89 22.20 5.58 5.64
CA GLU A 89 22.16 6.55 4.54
C GLU A 89 20.76 7.16 4.39
N SER A 90 19.72 6.33 4.43
CA SER A 90 18.33 6.77 4.34
C SER A 90 17.94 7.69 5.51
N ALA A 91 18.41 7.39 6.72
CA ALA A 91 18.21 8.23 7.90
C ALA A 91 18.98 9.56 7.80
N GLY A 92 20.20 9.55 7.26
CA GLY A 92 21.00 10.75 7.03
C GLY A 92 20.40 11.68 5.96
N ASN A 93 19.82 11.10 4.91
CA ASN A 93 19.16 11.88 3.85
C ASN A 93 17.87 12.58 4.34
N ALA A 94 17.08 11.94 5.19
CA ALA A 94 15.88 12.55 5.77
C ALA A 94 16.21 13.78 6.65
N GLY A 95 17.36 13.77 7.34
CA GLY A 95 17.86 14.93 8.09
C GLY A 95 18.32 16.08 7.18
N ASN A 96 18.94 15.75 6.04
CA ASN A 96 19.43 16.74 5.08
C ASN A 96 18.30 17.40 4.27
N GLU A 97 17.27 16.65 3.84
CA GLU A 97 16.10 17.22 3.15
C GLU A 97 15.33 18.21 4.03
N THR A 98 15.16 17.87 5.32
CA THR A 98 14.53 18.76 6.31
C THR A 98 15.35 20.04 6.49
N HIS A 99 16.67 19.92 6.63
CA HIS A 99 17.57 21.07 6.82
C HIS A 99 17.66 21.98 5.59
N ILE A 100 17.62 21.42 4.37
CA ILE A 100 17.56 22.19 3.12
C ILE A 100 16.22 22.92 3.01
N SER A 101 15.11 22.26 3.32
CA SER A 101 13.76 22.85 3.29
C SER A 101 13.64 24.03 4.27
N THR A 102 14.16 23.90 5.50
CA THR A 102 14.16 24.98 6.50
C THR A 102 15.00 26.18 6.03
N LYS A 103 16.19 25.96 5.47
CA LYS A 103 17.05 27.05 4.97
C LYS A 103 16.46 27.77 3.76
N LEU A 104 15.77 27.06 2.88
CA LEU A 104 15.05 27.67 1.74
C LEU A 104 13.90 28.55 2.22
N TRP A 105 13.16 28.14 3.26
CA TRP A 105 12.08 28.95 3.85
C TRP A 105 12.60 30.21 4.56
N GLU A 106 13.70 30.12 5.30
CA GLU A 106 14.30 31.28 5.98
C GLU A 106 14.89 32.31 5.01
N LYS A 107 15.41 31.87 3.86
CA LYS A 107 15.98 32.75 2.83
C LYS A 107 14.92 33.44 1.95
N SER A 108 13.65 33.05 2.07
CA SER A 108 12.51 33.65 1.38
C SER A 108 11.69 34.61 2.26
N LYS A 109 12.19 34.96 3.45
CA LYS A 109 11.73 36.09 4.27
C LYS A 109 12.73 37.22 4.21
#